data_AF-A0A1Y4Q8T7-F1
#
_entry.id   AF-A0A1Y4Q8T7-F1
#
_cell.length_a   1.000
_cell.length_b   1.000
_cell.length_c   1.000
_cell.angle_alpha   90.00
_cell.angle_beta   90.00
_cell.angle_gamma   90.00
#
_symmetry.space_group_name_H-M   'P 1'
#
loop_
_entity.id
_entity.type
_entity.pdbx_description
1 polymer ?
#
loop_
_entity_poly.entity_id
_entity_poly.type
_entity_poly.pdbx_seq_one_letter_code
_entity_poly.pdbx_strand_id
1 'polypeptide(L)'
;MKFSALRHEVRVENEDGTTSEEIKRRTYDLKCSQQERTIQVSIPAEIPVKDYPYNAEVELINPVADTVANANYRGADVEWYIKADDIVLKNKGGQPAGNPQNHAPHGQQKK
;
A
#
# COMPACT_ATOMS: atom_id res chain seq x y z
N MET A 1 -3.77 10.20 -3.79
CA MET A 1 -3.90 10.07 -2.31
C MET A 1 -2.96 11.08 -1.66
N LYS A 2 -3.00 11.25 -0.33
CA LYS A 2 -2.10 12.18 0.36
C LYS A 2 -1.24 11.47 1.41
N PHE A 3 0.06 11.73 1.42
CA PHE A 3 1.00 11.17 2.39
C PHE A 3 0.72 11.71 3.80
N SER A 4 0.79 10.84 4.82
CA SER A 4 0.67 11.24 6.22
C SER A 4 1.96 10.94 6.99
N ALA A 5 2.34 9.68 7.15
CA ALA A 5 3.51 9.28 7.93
C ALA A 5 3.96 7.85 7.64
N LEU A 6 5.22 7.53 7.98
CA LEU A 6 5.65 6.16 8.24
C LEU A 6 5.04 5.71 9.57
N ARG A 7 4.33 4.57 9.56
CA ARG A 7 3.63 4.05 10.73
C ARG A 7 4.40 2.92 11.42
N HIS A 8 4.89 1.97 10.64
CA HIS A 8 5.49 0.76 11.19
C HIS A 8 6.53 0.16 10.24
N GLU A 9 7.61 -0.36 10.81
CA GLU A 9 8.63 -1.14 10.11
C GLU A 9 8.65 -2.55 10.70
N VAL A 10 8.39 -3.56 9.86
CA VAL A 10 8.47 -4.97 10.26
C VAL A 10 9.88 -5.44 10.00
N ARG A 11 10.57 -5.86 11.06
CA ARG A 11 11.94 -6.40 11.00
C ARG A 11 11.94 -7.92 10.82
N VAL A 12 13.04 -8.44 10.30
CA VAL A 12 13.27 -9.89 10.21
C VAL A 12 13.60 -10.43 11.60
N GLU A 13 13.02 -11.55 11.97
CA GLU A 13 13.42 -12.31 13.15
C GLU A 13 14.53 -13.29 12.75
N ASN A 14 15.62 -13.28 13.50
CA ASN A 14 16.75 -14.20 13.31
C ASN A 14 16.38 -15.60 13.83
N GLU A 15 17.15 -16.62 13.42
CA GLU A 15 16.94 -18.00 13.86
C GLU A 15 17.07 -18.20 15.38
N ASP A 16 17.77 -17.29 16.07
CA ASP A 16 17.93 -17.29 17.53
C ASP A 16 16.79 -16.58 18.27
N GLY A 17 15.75 -16.14 17.55
CA GLY A 17 14.59 -15.43 18.10
C GLY A 17 14.85 -13.95 18.41
N THR A 18 16.03 -13.42 18.06
CA THR A 18 16.31 -11.99 18.18
C THR A 18 15.81 -11.21 16.95
N THR A 19 15.54 -9.91 17.12
CA THR A 19 15.15 -9.05 16.00
C THR A 19 16.38 -8.53 15.27
N SER A 20 16.45 -8.76 13.95
CA SER A 20 17.50 -8.22 13.08
C SER A 20 17.35 -6.72 12.86
N GLU A 21 18.44 -6.05 12.45
CA GLU A 21 18.38 -4.68 11.93
C GLU A 21 17.78 -4.63 10.52
N GLU A 22 17.66 -5.78 9.83
CA GLU A 22 17.04 -5.88 8.53
C GLU A 22 15.52 -5.67 8.59
N ILE A 23 15.04 -4.69 7.83
CA ILE A 23 13.62 -4.39 7.69
C ILE A 23 13.09 -5.19 6.50
N LYS A 24 11.95 -5.85 6.65
CA LYS A 24 11.27 -6.61 5.58
C LYS A 24 10.23 -5.77 4.85
N ARG A 25 9.54 -4.89 5.57
CA ARG A 25 8.41 -4.11 5.05
C ARG A 25 8.22 -2.82 5.83
N ARG A 26 7.80 -1.77 5.13
CA ARG A 26 7.41 -0.49 5.71
C ARG A 26 5.94 -0.22 5.45
N THR A 27 5.22 0.21 6.47
CA THR A 27 3.80 0.57 6.39
C THR A 27 3.64 2.06 6.56
N TYR A 28 2.97 2.70 5.61
CA TYR A 28 2.69 4.13 5.57
C TYR A 28 1.21 4.41 5.74
N ASP A 29 0.89 5.47 6.47
CA ASP A 29 -0.45 6.02 6.55
C ASP A 29 -0.67 6.99 5.39
N LEU A 30 -1.69 6.71 4.58
CA LEU A 30 -2.11 7.57 3.47
C LEU A 30 -3.57 7.99 3.65
N LYS A 31 -3.86 9.25 3.35
CA LYS A 31 -5.22 9.79 3.41
C LYS A 31 -5.89 9.69 2.05
N CYS A 32 -7.06 9.05 2.02
CA CYS A 32 -7.94 9.08 0.87
C CYS A 32 -8.77 10.37 0.90
N SER A 33 -8.50 11.29 -0.02
CA SER A 33 -9.20 12.59 -0.07
C SER A 33 -10.69 12.49 -0.37
N GLN A 34 -11.17 11.38 -0.95
CA GLN A 34 -12.58 11.16 -1.27
C GLN A 34 -13.40 10.54 -0.13
N GLN A 35 -12.74 9.86 0.81
CA GLN A 35 -13.42 9.05 1.85
C GLN A 35 -13.04 9.48 3.27
N GLU A 36 -12.24 10.54 3.42
CA GLU A 36 -11.69 11.07 4.69
C GLU A 36 -11.07 10.01 5.61
N ARG A 37 -10.74 8.84 5.06
CA ARG A 37 -10.22 7.69 5.78
C ARG A 37 -8.72 7.60 5.53
N THR A 38 -7.98 7.41 6.62
CA THR A 38 -6.58 6.99 6.55
C THR A 38 -6.55 5.49 6.29
N ILE A 39 -5.76 5.08 5.31
CA ILE A 39 -5.48 3.69 5.01
C ILE A 39 -4.00 3.39 5.23
N GLN A 40 -3.71 2.14 5.55
CA GLN A 40 -2.35 1.64 5.71
C GLN A 40 -1.90 0.95 4.43
N VAL A 41 -0.74 1.37 3.92
CA VAL A 41 -0.13 0.80 2.72
C VAL A 41 1.26 0.29 3.05
N SER A 42 1.48 -0.99 2.76
CA SER A 42 2.73 -1.70 2.96
C SER A 42 3.54 -1.77 1.67
N ILE A 43 4.82 -1.39 1.72
CA ILE A 43 5.78 -1.55 0.62
C ILE A 43 7.02 -2.35 1.07
N PRO A 44 7.71 -3.05 0.15
CA PRO A 44 8.97 -3.74 0.46
C PRO A 44 10.02 -2.79 1.04
N ALA A 45 10.87 -3.30 1.92
CA ALA A 45 11.94 -2.50 2.52
C ALA A 45 13.12 -2.23 1.57
N GLU A 46 13.22 -2.97 0.47
CA GLU A 46 14.14 -2.71 -0.65
C GLU A 46 13.91 -1.31 -1.25
N ILE A 47 12.68 -0.80 -1.15
CA ILE A 47 12.34 0.55 -1.54
C ILE A 47 12.82 1.52 -0.46
N PRO A 48 13.57 2.58 -0.81
CA PRO A 48 14.03 3.57 0.15
C PRO A 48 12.89 4.19 0.97
N VAL A 49 13.20 4.56 2.22
CA VAL A 49 12.25 5.26 3.10
C VAL A 49 11.67 6.49 2.39
N LYS A 50 10.35 6.59 2.39
CA LYS A 50 9.63 7.75 1.86
C LYS A 50 9.46 8.81 2.95
N ASP A 51 10.26 9.87 2.85
CA ASP A 51 10.17 11.07 3.69
C ASP A 51 9.46 12.20 2.91
N TYR A 52 8.21 11.94 2.51
CA TYR A 52 7.44 12.95 1.79
C TYR A 52 6.80 13.96 2.75
N PRO A 53 6.62 15.22 2.34
CA PRO A 53 5.91 16.19 3.15
C PRO A 53 4.50 15.71 3.51
N TYR A 54 4.04 16.08 4.69
CA TYR A 54 2.66 15.85 5.09
C TYR A 54 1.69 16.44 4.06
N ASN A 55 0.64 15.69 3.73
CA ASN A 55 -0.33 15.98 2.68
C ASN A 55 0.21 16.04 1.24
N ALA A 56 1.47 15.65 0.98
CA ALA A 56 1.98 15.54 -0.37
C ALA A 56 1.12 14.57 -1.20
N GLU A 57 0.80 14.95 -2.44
CA GLU A 57 0.04 14.09 -3.33
C GLU A 57 0.91 12.94 -3.83
N VAL A 58 0.43 11.73 -3.57
CA VAL A 58 1.11 10.48 -3.91
C VAL A 58 0.20 9.53 -4.66
N GLU A 59 0.85 8.63 -5.39
CA GLU A 59 0.26 7.51 -6.12
C GLU A 59 0.94 6.20 -5.69
N LEU A 60 0.18 5.10 -5.75
CA LEU A 60 0.65 3.75 -5.44
C LEU A 60 1.04 3.05 -6.74
N ILE A 61 2.16 2.34 -6.74
CA ILE A 61 2.58 1.49 -7.85
C ILE A 61 2.11 0.06 -7.59
N ASN A 62 1.36 -0.51 -8.54
CA ASN A 62 0.80 -1.86 -8.48
C ASN A 62 0.08 -2.19 -7.14
N PRO A 63 -0.90 -1.37 -6.70
CA PRO A 63 -1.57 -1.63 -5.43
C PRO A 63 -2.43 -2.90 -5.51
N VAL A 64 -2.26 -3.78 -4.52
CA VAL A 64 -3.07 -4.98 -4.30
C VAL A 64 -3.76 -4.86 -2.95
N ALA A 65 -5.09 -4.88 -2.95
CA ALA A 65 -5.87 -4.95 -1.71
C ALA A 65 -5.85 -6.39 -1.20
N ASP A 66 -5.14 -6.63 -0.10
CA ASP A 66 -5.07 -7.93 0.55
C ASP A 66 -5.98 -7.92 1.79
N THR A 67 -6.87 -8.90 1.87
CA THR A 67 -7.83 -9.04 2.97
C THR A 67 -7.40 -10.21 3.82
N VAL A 68 -6.65 -9.96 4.90
CA VAL A 68 -6.26 -11.01 5.83
C VAL A 68 -7.28 -11.05 6.96
N ALA A 69 -8.07 -12.13 7.03
CA ALA A 69 -8.92 -12.42 8.17
C ALA A 69 -8.13 -13.30 9.15
N ASN A 70 -7.71 -12.74 10.28
CA ASN A 70 -7.14 -13.50 11.39
C ASN A 70 -8.28 -13.98 12.29
N ALA A 71 -8.60 -15.27 12.24
CA ALA A 71 -9.57 -15.86 13.17
C ALA A 71 -9.00 -15.87 14.60
N ASN A 72 -9.72 -15.28 15.55
CA ASN A 72 -9.42 -15.32 16.99
C ASN A 72 -10.58 -16.01 17.74
N TYR A 73 -10.39 -16.34 19.03
CA TYR A 73 -11.38 -17.07 19.83
C TYR A 73 -12.70 -16.28 20.05
N ARG A 74 -12.76 -14.99 19.72
CA ARG A 74 -13.92 -14.09 19.92
C ARG A 74 -14.51 -13.56 18.60
N GLY A 75 -14.03 -13.98 17.44
CA GLY A 75 -14.38 -13.44 16.12
C GLY A 75 -13.23 -13.55 15.11
N ALA A 76 -13.26 -12.82 14.00
CA ALA A 76 -12.10 -12.64 13.13
C ALA A 76 -11.64 -11.19 13.19
N ASP A 77 -10.37 -10.94 13.54
CA ASP A 77 -9.71 -9.66 13.33
C ASP A 77 -9.39 -9.54 11.84
N VAL A 78 -10.11 -8.65 11.15
CA VAL A 78 -9.86 -8.40 9.73
C VAL A 78 -8.88 -7.25 9.62
N GLU A 79 -7.64 -7.59 9.28
CA GLU A 79 -6.55 -6.63 9.12
C GLU A 79 -6.40 -6.33 7.62
N TRP A 80 -7.07 -5.26 7.18
CA TRP A 80 -7.10 -4.83 5.79
C TRP A 80 -5.79 -4.11 5.47
N TYR A 81 -4.91 -4.75 4.70
CA TYR A 81 -3.64 -4.14 4.29
C TYR A 81 -3.58 -4.00 2.78
N ILE A 82 -3.36 -2.78 2.29
CA ILE A 82 -2.99 -2.60 0.89
C ILE A 82 -1.48 -2.84 0.78
N LYS A 83 -1.08 -3.73 -0.11
CA LYS A 83 0.32 -3.89 -0.52
C LYS A 83 0.53 -3.08 -1.79
N ALA A 84 1.69 -2.47 -1.93
CA ALA A 84 2.10 -1.80 -3.16
C ALA A 84 3.60 -2.04 -3.39
N ASP A 85 4.04 -1.92 -4.63
CA ASP A 85 5.44 -2.04 -4.98
C ASP A 85 6.21 -0.76 -4.61
N ASP A 86 5.57 0.41 -4.75
CA ASP A 86 6.16 1.71 -4.37
C ASP A 86 5.06 2.77 -4.09
N ILE A 87 5.44 3.87 -3.43
CA ILE A 87 4.69 5.11 -3.27
C ILE A 87 5.50 6.23 -3.91
N VAL A 88 4.92 6.94 -4.88
CA VAL A 88 5.58 8.01 -5.65
C VAL A 88 4.83 9.33 -5.56
N LEU A 89 5.54 10.46 -5.68
CA LEU A 89 4.93 11.79 -5.74
C LEU A 89 4.25 12.00 -7.09
N LYS A 90 2.97 12.39 -7.06
CA LYS A 90 2.13 12.57 -8.26
C LYS A 90 2.62 13.65 -9.23
N ASN A 91 3.39 14.62 -8.73
CA ASN A 91 3.72 15.86 -9.45
C ASN A 91 5.20 15.99 -9.85
N LYS A 92 5.99 14.91 -9.82
CA LYS A 92 7.33 14.91 -10.45
C LYS A 92 7.18 14.51 -11.91
N GLY A 93 7.52 15.42 -12.82
CA GLY A 93 7.12 15.39 -14.23
C GLY A 93 7.43 14.10 -15.00
N GLY A 94 6.43 13.65 -15.74
CA GLY A 94 6.59 12.97 -17.03
C GLY A 94 6.67 11.45 -17.00
N GLN A 95 5.55 10.76 -16.76
CA GLN A 95 5.07 9.60 -17.55
C GLN A 95 3.75 9.11 -16.94
N PRO A 96 2.68 8.90 -17.73
CA PRO A 96 1.43 8.38 -17.21
C PRO A 96 1.65 6.98 -16.65
N ALA A 97 1.12 6.76 -15.44
CA ALA A 97 0.93 5.45 -14.85
C ALA A 97 0.40 4.49 -15.92
N GLY A 98 1.15 3.43 -16.16
CA GLY A 98 0.74 2.34 -17.04
C GLY A 98 -0.56 1.73 -16.54
N ASN A 99 -1.66 2.22 -17.06
CA ASN A 99 -2.94 1.55 -17.05
C ASN A 99 -2.99 0.68 -18.32
N PRO A 100 -2.88 -0.66 -18.24
CA PRO A 100 -3.74 -1.50 -19.03
C PRO A 100 -5.08 -1.54 -18.29
N GLN A 101 -5.88 -0.52 -18.57
CA GLN A 101 -7.28 -0.70 -18.93
C GLN A 101 -7.77 -2.16 -18.83
N ASN A 102 -8.48 -2.48 -17.75
CA ASN A 102 -9.57 -3.46 -17.84
C ASN A 102 -10.92 -2.72 -17.78
N HIS A 103 -11.05 -1.71 -18.63
CA HIS A 103 -12.34 -1.36 -19.19
C HIS A 103 -12.50 -2.20 -20.44
N ALA A 104 -13.22 -3.31 -20.33
CA ALA A 104 -13.85 -3.91 -21.50
C ALA A 104 -15.07 -3.03 -21.88
N PRO A 105 -15.12 -2.44 -23.09
CA PRO A 105 -16.32 -1.82 -23.61
C PRO A 105 -17.29 -2.87 -24.17
N HIS A 106 -18.57 -2.53 -24.14
CA HIS A 106 -19.75 -3.28 -24.60
C HIS A 106 -19.62 -3.96 -25.98
N GLY A 107 -20.28 -5.11 -26.16
CA GLY A 107 -20.42 -5.78 -27.45
C GLY A 107 -21.45 -6.94 -27.49
N GLN A 108 -22.70 -6.55 -27.63
CA GLN A 108 -23.91 -7.31 -27.98
C GLN A 108 -23.74 -8.41 -29.05
N GLN A 109 -24.32 -9.62 -28.87
CA GLN A 109 -25.07 -10.30 -29.95
C GLN A 109 -25.96 -11.46 -29.46
N LYS A 110 -27.18 -11.45 -30.01
CA LYS A 110 -28.30 -12.38 -29.85
C LYS A 110 -28.02 -13.74 -30.50
N LYS A 111 -28.64 -14.80 -29.97
CA LYS A 111 -29.59 -15.67 -30.68
C LYS A 111 -30.38 -16.50 -29.69
#